data_AF-A0A850PF87-F1
#
_entry.id   AF-A0A850PF87-F1
#
_cell.length_a   1.000
_cell.length_b   1.000
_cell.length_c   1.000
_cell.angle_alpha   90.00
_cell.angle_beta   90.00
_cell.angle_gamma   90.00
#
_symmetry.space_group_name_H-M   'P 1'
#
loop_
_entity.id
_entity.type
_entity.pdbx_description
1 polymer ?
#
loop_
_entity_poly.entity_id
_entity_poly.type
_entity_poly.pdbx_seq_one_letter_code
_entity_poly.pdbx_strand_id
1 'polypeptide(L)'
;MTHNPDDLPSPADFRRKLAHVDREFSDARRYLSALCAEDYEALQTLMVEIHHSERAMKVLAAMAVQALDFAQLSADRLGGDVQKWLDESVMAQDAGENERDRTELGGEG
;
A
#
# COMPACT_ATOMS: atom_id res chain seq x y z
N MET A 1 19.69 -7.80 34.18
CA MET A 1 18.51 -6.92 34.20
C MET A 1 17.29 -7.81 34.05
N THR A 2 16.59 -8.10 35.14
CA THR A 2 15.35 -8.89 35.16
C THR A 2 14.21 -7.95 34.79
N HIS A 3 13.55 -8.20 33.65
CA HIS A 3 12.33 -7.46 33.27
C HIS A 3 11.28 -7.65 34.38
N ASN A 4 10.84 -6.54 34.96
CA ASN A 4 9.78 -6.56 35.96
C ASN A 4 8.46 -6.83 35.22
N PRO A 5 7.56 -7.68 35.74
CA PRO A 5 6.25 -7.92 35.14
C PRO A 5 5.37 -6.65 35.07
N ASP A 6 5.71 -5.59 35.83
CA ASP A 6 5.12 -4.26 35.76
C ASP A 6 5.51 -3.44 34.51
N ASP A 7 6.48 -3.90 33.70
CA ASP A 7 6.85 -3.25 32.43
C ASP A 7 5.92 -3.65 31.26
N LEU A 8 4.99 -4.59 31.50
CA LEU A 8 4.05 -5.03 30.47
C LEU A 8 2.92 -3.99 30.34
N PRO A 9 2.64 -3.50 29.11
CA PRO A 9 1.58 -2.53 28.90
C PRO A 9 0.24 -3.09 29.38
N SER A 10 -0.57 -2.25 30.01
CA SER A 10 -1.87 -2.67 30.51
C SER A 10 -2.75 -3.18 29.35
N PRO A 11 -3.70 -4.10 29.59
CA PRO A 11 -4.63 -4.56 28.56
C PRO A 11 -5.44 -3.43 27.90
N ALA A 12 -5.60 -2.28 28.56
CA ALA A 12 -6.23 -1.09 27.98
C ALA A 12 -5.30 -0.37 27.00
N ASP A 13 -4.03 -0.22 27.35
CA ASP A 13 -3.01 0.37 26.47
C ASP A 13 -2.76 -0.50 25.24
N PHE A 14 -2.79 -1.82 25.41
CA PHE A 14 -2.69 -2.76 24.30
C PHE A 14 -3.86 -2.60 23.33
N ARG A 15 -5.10 -2.57 23.84
CA ARG A 15 -6.31 -2.35 23.00
C ARG A 15 -6.28 -1.01 22.28
N ARG A 16 -5.84 0.06 22.95
CA ARG A 16 -5.69 1.38 22.32
C ARG A 16 -4.64 1.35 21.20
N LYS A 17 -3.48 0.73 21.44
CA LYS A 17 -2.43 0.56 20.42
C LYS A 17 -2.93 -0.26 19.23
N LEU A 18 -3.65 -1.35 19.48
CA LEU A 18 -4.22 -2.19 18.42
C LEU A 18 -5.25 -1.41 17.57
N ALA A 19 -6.15 -0.66 18.21
CA ALA A 19 -7.12 0.17 17.50
C ALA A 19 -6.45 1.24 16.63
N HIS A 20 -5.31 1.80 17.06
CA HIS A 20 -4.53 2.70 16.23
C HIS A 20 -3.94 1.97 15.02
N VAL A 21 -3.33 0.80 15.22
CA VAL A 21 -2.79 -0.03 14.14
C VAL A 21 -3.88 -0.38 13.13
N ASP A 22 -5.04 -0.87 13.57
CA ASP A 22 -6.15 -1.23 12.69
C ASP A 22 -6.63 -0.05 11.84
N ARG A 23 -6.64 1.17 12.42
CA ARG A 23 -6.99 2.38 11.70
C ARG A 23 -5.98 2.70 10.61
N GLU A 24 -4.67 2.64 10.88
CA GLU A 24 -3.65 2.90 9.86
C GLU A 24 -3.72 1.89 8.71
N PHE A 25 -3.94 0.62 9.02
CA PHE A 25 -4.10 -0.43 8.01
C PHE A 25 -5.38 -0.25 7.19
N SER A 26 -6.45 0.27 7.80
CA SER A 26 -7.69 0.63 7.10
C SER A 26 -7.49 1.82 6.17
N ASP A 27 -6.84 2.88 6.64
CA ASP A 27 -6.55 4.07 5.84
C ASP A 27 -5.61 3.71 4.67
N ALA A 28 -4.61 2.84 4.89
CA ALA A 28 -3.73 2.29 3.85
C ALA A 28 -4.52 1.56 2.74
N ARG A 29 -5.46 0.68 3.10
CA ARG A 29 -6.30 -0.01 2.10
C ARG A 29 -7.20 0.95 1.33
N ARG A 30 -7.81 1.93 2.02
CA ARG A 30 -8.65 2.94 1.36
C ARG A 30 -7.83 3.78 0.38
N TYR A 31 -6.60 4.14 0.76
CA TYR A 31 -5.69 4.88 -0.10
C TYR A 31 -5.35 4.10 -1.38
N LEU A 32 -4.91 2.85 -1.23
CA LEU A 32 -4.59 1.98 -2.36
C LEU A 32 -5.81 1.69 -3.25
N SER A 33 -6.99 1.51 -2.64
CA SER A 33 -8.24 1.29 -3.37
C SER A 33 -8.67 2.50 -4.18
N ALA A 34 -8.59 3.71 -3.61
CA ALA A 34 -8.92 4.95 -4.32
C ALA A 34 -7.92 5.21 -5.46
N LEU A 35 -6.63 4.96 -5.22
CA LEU A 35 -5.60 5.05 -6.25
C LEU A 35 -5.86 4.07 -7.41
N CYS A 36 -6.19 2.81 -7.11
CA CYS A 36 -6.49 1.80 -8.13
C CYS A 36 -7.78 2.09 -8.91
N ALA A 37 -8.74 2.77 -8.30
CA ALA A 37 -10.00 3.18 -8.94
C ALA A 37 -9.88 4.52 -9.69
N GLU A 38 -8.70 5.16 -9.68
CA GLU A 38 -8.46 6.50 -10.21
C GLU A 38 -9.41 7.57 -9.62
N ASP A 39 -9.89 7.35 -8.39
CA ASP A 39 -10.75 8.29 -7.67
C ASP A 39 -9.90 9.33 -6.94
N TYR A 40 -9.41 10.31 -7.69
CA TYR A 40 -8.51 11.36 -7.18
C TYR A 40 -9.17 12.28 -6.15
N GLU A 41 -10.49 12.45 -6.20
CA GLU A 41 -11.25 13.24 -5.22
C GLU A 41 -11.28 12.53 -3.85
N ALA A 42 -11.60 11.24 -3.84
CA ALA A 42 -11.53 10.43 -2.63
C ALA A 42 -10.10 10.32 -2.10
N LEU A 43 -9.11 10.20 -2.99
CA LEU A 43 -7.69 10.14 -2.64
C LEU A 43 -7.23 11.44 -1.97
N GLN A 44 -7.57 12.59 -2.55
CA GLN A 44 -7.22 13.90 -1.99
C GLN A 44 -7.86 14.12 -0.62
N THR A 45 -9.15 13.78 -0.48
CA THR A 45 -9.86 13.86 0.79
C THR A 45 -9.17 13.03 1.87
N LEU A 46 -8.80 11.78 1.53
CA LEU A 46 -8.13 10.88 2.46
C LEU A 46 -6.71 11.38 2.83
N MET A 47 -5.96 11.93 1.88
CA MET A 47 -4.64 12.51 2.14
C MET A 47 -4.70 13.66 3.14
N VAL A 48 -5.70 14.54 2.99
CA VAL A 48 -5.92 15.67 3.91
C VAL A 48 -6.25 15.16 5.32
N GLU A 49 -7.13 14.16 5.46
CA GLU A 49 -7.46 13.55 6.75
C GLU A 49 -6.24 12.90 7.43
N ILE A 50 -5.45 12.14 6.67
CA ILE A 50 -4.24 11.48 7.17
C ILE A 50 -3.21 12.52 7.60
N HIS A 51 -3.02 13.59 6.82
CA HIS A 51 -2.08 14.65 7.13
C HIS A 51 -2.49 15.44 8.38
N HIS A 52 -3.75 15.87 8.47
CA HIS A 52 -4.26 16.59 9.65
C HIS A 52 -4.15 15.80 10.96
N SER A 53 -4.16 14.48 10.88
CA SER A 53 -4.00 13.61 12.04
C SER A 53 -2.54 13.29 12.37
N GLU A 54 -1.57 13.82 11.60
CA GLU A 54 -0.12 13.57 11.74
C GLU A 54 0.26 12.07 11.63
N ARG A 55 -0.58 11.28 10.94
CA ARG A 55 -0.43 9.82 10.84
C ARG A 55 0.19 9.36 9.52
N ALA A 56 0.56 10.29 8.62
CA ALA A 56 1.09 9.97 7.30
C ALA A 56 2.19 8.90 7.29
N MET A 57 3.20 9.03 8.16
CA MET A 57 4.28 8.05 8.25
C MET A 57 3.81 6.68 8.76
N LYS A 58 2.80 6.65 9.63
CA LYS A 58 2.24 5.40 10.18
C LYS A 58 1.39 4.67 9.15
N VAL A 59 0.59 5.41 8.37
CA VAL A 59 -0.14 4.85 7.22
C VAL A 59 0.82 4.33 6.17
N LEU A 60 1.90 5.06 5.86
CA LEU A 60 2.94 4.61 4.93
C LEU A 60 3.61 3.30 5.40
N ALA A 61 3.95 3.22 6.70
CA ALA A 61 4.48 1.99 7.28
C ALA A 61 3.47 0.84 7.19
N ALA A 62 2.17 1.09 7.43
CA ALA A 62 1.12 0.08 7.27
C ALA A 62 0.99 -0.40 5.82
N MET A 63 1.10 0.49 4.83
CA MET A 63 1.14 0.11 3.41
C MET A 63 2.34 -0.79 3.10
N ALA A 64 3.53 -0.44 3.62
CA ALA A 64 4.74 -1.24 3.41
C ALA A 64 4.61 -2.65 4.02
N VAL A 65 4.04 -2.76 5.23
CA VAL A 65 3.75 -4.07 5.84
C VAL A 65 2.78 -4.87 4.99
N GLN A 66 1.70 -4.27 4.51
CA GLN A 66 0.73 -4.94 3.64
C GLN A 66 1.37 -5.44 2.33
N ALA A 67 2.27 -4.66 1.73
CA ALA A 67 2.99 -5.06 0.53
C ALA A 67 3.95 -6.23 0.78
N LEU A 68 4.66 -6.22 1.92
CA LEU A 68 5.53 -7.32 2.32
C LEU A 68 4.75 -8.60 2.61
N ASP A 69 3.64 -8.50 3.34
CA ASP A 69 2.75 -9.63 3.61
C ASP A 69 2.19 -10.21 2.31
N PHE A 70 1.78 -9.35 1.36
CA PHE A 70 1.34 -9.79 0.05
C PHE A 70 2.45 -10.50 -0.74
N ALA A 71 3.67 -9.95 -0.73
CA ALA A 71 4.81 -10.58 -1.39
C ALA A 71 5.15 -11.95 -0.80
N GLN A 72 5.11 -12.09 0.53
CA GLN A 72 5.34 -13.38 1.20
C GLN A 72 4.24 -14.40 0.87
N LEU A 73 2.97 -13.99 0.99
CA LEU A 73 1.83 -14.84 0.63
C LEU A 73 1.84 -15.23 -0.85
N SER A 74 2.29 -14.32 -1.71
CA SER A 74 2.45 -14.58 -3.15
C SER A 74 3.62 -15.50 -3.42
N ALA A 75 4.75 -15.37 -2.72
CA ALA A 75 5.86 -16.30 -2.85
C ALA A 75 5.47 -17.72 -2.42
N ASP A 76 4.70 -17.84 -1.33
CA ASP A 76 4.19 -19.11 -0.81
C ASP A 76 3.14 -19.75 -1.75
N ARG A 77 2.34 -18.95 -2.46
CA ARG A 77 1.27 -19.43 -3.37
C ARG A 77 1.65 -19.53 -4.85
N LEU A 78 2.58 -18.70 -5.34
CA LEU A 78 3.01 -18.64 -6.73
C LEU A 78 4.36 -19.33 -6.99
N GLY A 79 4.97 -19.99 -5.99
CA GLY A 79 6.16 -20.80 -6.23
C GLY A 79 7.39 -19.96 -6.58
N GLY A 80 7.57 -18.85 -5.87
CA GLY A 80 8.84 -18.12 -5.76
C GLY A 80 9.39 -17.52 -7.06
N ASP A 81 8.92 -16.32 -7.43
CA ASP A 81 9.82 -15.21 -7.79
C ASP A 81 9.02 -13.90 -7.92
N VAL A 82 8.65 -13.30 -6.79
CA VAL A 82 7.90 -12.02 -6.77
C VAL A 82 8.74 -10.89 -7.36
N GLN A 83 10.07 -10.96 -7.25
CA GLN A 83 11.00 -10.01 -7.87
C GLN A 83 10.85 -10.06 -9.40
N LYS A 84 10.85 -11.26 -9.99
CA LYS A 84 10.63 -11.45 -11.42
C LYS A 84 9.25 -10.96 -11.87
N TRP A 85 8.20 -11.17 -11.07
CA TRP A 85 6.86 -10.66 -11.38
C TRP A 85 6.78 -9.13 -11.32
N LEU A 86 7.45 -8.49 -10.36
CA LEU A 86 7.55 -7.03 -10.28
C LEU A 86 8.37 -6.46 -11.44
N ASP A 87 9.50 -7.07 -11.79
CA ASP A 87 10.32 -6.68 -12.93
C ASP A 87 9.56 -6.86 -14.25
N GLU A 88 8.77 -7.93 -14.42
CA GLU A 88 7.89 -8.13 -15.58
C GLU A 88 6.72 -7.14 -15.62
N SER A 89 6.16 -6.76 -14.46
CA SER A 89 5.05 -5.80 -14.37
C SER A 89 5.49 -4.35 -14.65
N VAL A 90 6.69 -3.96 -14.22
CA VAL A 90 7.31 -2.67 -14.54
C VAL A 90 7.58 -2.57 -16.05
N MET A 91 8.05 -3.66 -16.68
CA MET A 91 8.23 -3.71 -18.14
C MET A 91 6.91 -3.69 -18.92
N ALA A 92 5.82 -4.24 -18.35
CA ALA A 92 4.50 -4.21 -18.98
C ALA A 92 3.85 -2.82 -18.98
N GLN A 93 4.15 -1.98 -17.98
CA GLN A 93 3.70 -0.59 -17.94
C GLN A 93 4.41 0.28 -18.99
N ASP A 94 5.72 0.06 -19.20
CA ASP A 94 6.52 0.78 -20.19
C ASP A 94 6.19 0.35 -21.65
N ALA A 95 5.70 -0.88 -21.83
CA ALA A 95 5.20 -1.36 -23.12
C ALA A 95 3.82 -0.75 -23.50
N GLY A 96 2.98 -0.42 -22.50
CA GLY A 96 1.66 0.17 -22.71
C GLY A 96 1.68 1.66 -23.09
N GLU A 97 2.74 2.39 -22.73
CA GLU A 97 2.93 3.79 -23.13
C GLU A 97 3.48 3.91 -24.58
N ASN A 98 4.23 2.92 -25.07
CA ASN A 98 4.76 2.91 -26.44
C ASN A 98 3.73 2.53 -27.53
N GLU A 99 2.60 1.92 -27.18
CA GLU A 99 1.58 1.53 -28.16
C GLU A 99 0.56 2.64 -28.43
N ARG A 100 0.36 3.57 -27.49
CA ARG A 100 -0.50 4.75 -27.67
C ARG A 100 0.09 5.78 -28.64
N ASP A 101 1.41 5.83 -28.78
CA ASP A 101 2.09 6.77 -29.70
C ASP A 101 2.21 6.25 -31.15
N ARG A 102 1.86 4.98 -31.41
CA ARG A 102 1.97 4.39 -32.76
C ARG A 102 0.66 4.32 -33.55
N THR A 103 -0.47 4.66 -32.94
CA THR A 103 -1.78 4.52 -33.61
C THR A 103 -2.29 5.83 -34.24
N GLU A 104 -1.58 6.96 -34.11
CA GLU A 104 -2.04 8.26 -34.63
C GLU A 104 -1.32 8.79 -35.90
N LEU A 105 -0.44 8.02 -36.55
CA LEU A 105 0.25 8.46 -37.79
C LEU A 105 0.02 7.57 -39.02
N GLY A 106 -1.09 6.83 -39.06
CA GLY A 106 -1.50 5.98 -40.18
C GLY A 106 -2.83 6.40 -40.80
N GLY A 107 -2.95 7.65 -41.25
CA GLY A 107 -4.08 8.14 -42.05
C GLY A 107 -3.62 8.54 -43.44
N GLU A 108 -3.80 7.66 -44.42
CA GLU A 108 -3.60 7.92 -45.85
C GLU A 108 -4.76 8.75 -46.43
N GLY A 109 -4.44 9.74 -47.29
CA GLY A 109 -5.40 10.56 -48.04
C GLY A 109 -4.79 11.82 -48.63
#